data_AF-A0A9D9SPD1-F1
#
_entry.id   AF-A0A9D9SPD1-F1
#
_cell.length_a   1.000
_cell.length_b   1.000
_cell.length_c   1.000
_cell.angle_alpha   90.00
_cell.angle_beta   90.00
_cell.angle_gamma   90.00
#
_symmetry.space_group_name_H-M   'P 1'
#
loop_
_entity.id
_entity.type
_entity.pdbx_description
1 polymer ?
#
loop_
_entity_poly.entity_id
_entity_poly.type
_entity_poly.pdbx_seq_one_letter_code
_entity_poly.pdbx_strand_id
1 'polypeptide(L)'
;MTATRDDVVSRALALFGETRAAEALALVDAYGAESHEHEVHRVKLAILEVSEGKMSRLPYFVKCAKIDCRDVLTGTKLGPMTDEEEARWQASADRILVQWNRK
;
A
#
# COMPACT_ATOMS: atom_id res chain seq x y z
N MET A 1 19.51 3.60 6.10
CA MET A 1 18.98 3.56 7.47
C MET A 1 17.97 2.43 7.55
N THR A 2 18.00 1.63 8.60
CA THR A 2 17.04 0.54 8.81
C THR A 2 15.71 1.15 9.26
N ALA A 3 14.62 0.86 8.55
CA ALA A 3 13.28 1.31 8.94
C ALA A 3 12.88 0.71 10.30
N THR A 4 12.28 1.53 11.15
CA THR A 4 11.88 1.18 12.51
C THR A 4 10.36 1.21 12.67
N ARG A 5 9.86 0.71 13.81
CA ARG A 5 8.44 0.85 14.16
C ARG A 5 8.03 2.31 14.31
N ASP A 6 8.89 3.14 14.91
CA ASP A 6 8.58 4.56 15.14
C ASP A 6 8.42 5.33 13.83
N ASP A 7 9.18 4.96 12.79
CA ASP A 7 9.00 5.50 11.44
C ASP A 7 7.60 5.20 10.90
N VAL A 8 7.12 3.95 11.07
CA VAL A 8 5.78 3.51 10.63
C VAL A 8 4.70 4.29 11.38
N VAL A 9 4.83 4.44 12.70
CA VAL A 9 3.88 5.20 13.52
C VAL A 9 3.86 6.66 13.11
N SER A 10 5.03 7.28 12.97
CA SER A 10 5.17 8.69 12.57
C SER A 10 4.55 8.93 11.20
N ARG A 11 4.75 8.00 10.24
CA ARG A 11 4.15 8.10 8.91
C ARG A 11 2.63 7.94 8.94
N ALA A 12 2.11 6.99 9.72
CA ALA A 12 0.67 6.80 9.85
C ALA A 12 -0.01 8.04 10.47
N LEU A 13 0.62 8.65 11.48
CA LEU A 13 0.16 9.91 12.06
C LEU A 13 0.16 11.05 11.03
N ALA A 14 1.22 11.18 10.24
CA ALA A 14 1.32 12.21 9.22
C ALA A 14 0.26 12.08 8.12
N LEU A 15 -0.10 10.86 7.71
CA LEU A 15 -1.05 10.62 6.63
C LEU A 15 -2.52 10.63 7.08
N PHE A 16 -2.81 10.12 8.27
CA PHE A 16 -4.18 9.84 8.71
C PHE A 16 -4.62 10.66 9.93
N GLY A 17 -3.71 11.41 10.56
CA GLY A 17 -3.96 12.15 11.79
C GLY A 17 -4.20 11.24 13.00
N GLU A 18 -4.30 11.85 14.18
CA GLU A 18 -4.44 11.14 15.47
C GLU A 18 -5.67 10.23 15.53
N THR A 19 -6.78 10.65 14.90
CA THR A 19 -8.06 9.94 14.95
C THR A 19 -8.01 8.60 14.20
N ARG A 20 -7.24 8.51 13.12
CA ARG A 20 -7.27 7.36 12.20
C ARG A 20 -5.93 6.62 12.07
N ALA A 21 -4.85 7.15 12.62
CA ALA A 21 -3.55 6.48 12.60
C ALA A 21 -3.60 5.10 13.26
N ALA A 22 -4.33 4.94 14.37
CA ALA A 22 -4.48 3.64 15.02
C ALA A 22 -5.17 2.59 14.11
N GLU A 23 -6.20 3.00 13.38
CA GLU A 23 -6.90 2.16 12.39
C GLU A 23 -5.95 1.76 11.24
N ALA A 24 -5.21 2.73 10.68
CA ALA A 24 -4.23 2.47 9.64
C ALA A 24 -3.12 1.52 10.09
N LEU A 25 -2.61 1.72 11.32
CA LEU A 25 -1.58 0.87 11.92
C LEU A 25 -2.08 -0.57 12.09
N ALA A 26 -3.30 -0.75 12.59
CA ALA A 26 -3.89 -2.07 12.72
C ALA A 26 -4.01 -2.80 11.36
N LEU A 27 -4.36 -2.07 10.29
CA LEU A 27 -4.43 -2.64 8.94
C LEU A 27 -3.06 -3.06 8.41
N VAL A 28 -2.04 -2.19 8.51
CA VAL A 28 -0.69 -2.50 7.99
C VAL A 28 0.05 -3.52 8.88
N ASP A 29 -0.35 -3.67 10.15
CA ASP A 29 0.24 -4.65 11.06
C ASP A 29 -0.09 -6.11 10.69
N ALA A 30 -1.02 -6.33 9.76
CA ALA A 30 -1.24 -7.63 9.15
C ALA A 30 -0.05 -8.14 8.30
N TYR A 31 0.87 -7.27 7.86
CA TYR A 31 2.13 -7.65 7.22
C TYR A 31 3.24 -7.83 8.26
N GLY A 32 4.06 -8.86 8.14
CA GLY A 32 5.05 -9.29 9.13
C GLY A 32 4.51 -10.25 10.19
N ALA A 33 3.33 -10.83 9.96
CA ALA A 33 2.73 -11.85 10.83
C ALA A 33 3.23 -13.27 10.46
N GLU A 34 3.69 -13.47 9.23
CA GLU A 34 4.19 -14.75 8.73
C GLU A 34 5.73 -14.77 8.73
N SER A 35 6.34 -15.94 8.97
CA SER A 35 7.80 -16.06 9.12
C SER A 35 8.61 -15.76 7.85
N HIS A 36 7.97 -15.82 6.69
CA HIS A 36 8.57 -15.53 5.38
C HIS A 36 8.44 -14.04 4.99
N GLU A 37 7.71 -13.24 5.78
CA GLU A 37 7.55 -11.81 5.52
C GLU A 37 8.76 -11.06 6.09
N HIS A 38 9.64 -10.64 5.19
CA HIS A 38 10.87 -9.92 5.54
C HIS A 38 10.72 -8.41 5.35
N GLU A 39 11.71 -7.66 5.83
CA GLU A 39 11.79 -6.20 5.71
C GLU A 39 10.53 -5.49 6.26
N VAL A 40 9.94 -6.04 7.32
CA VAL A 40 8.60 -5.72 7.84
C VAL A 40 8.33 -4.22 7.93
N HIS A 41 9.20 -3.46 8.61
CA HIS A 41 8.98 -2.01 8.77
C HIS A 41 9.13 -1.23 7.46
N ARG A 42 10.07 -1.63 6.59
CA ARG A 42 10.28 -1.01 5.28
C ARG A 42 9.06 -1.21 4.38
N VAL A 43 8.48 -2.41 4.39
CA VAL A 43 7.28 -2.72 3.60
C VAL A 43 6.05 -2.03 4.19
N LYS A 44 5.88 -1.98 5.52
CA LYS A 44 4.79 -1.22 6.16
C LYS A 44 4.84 0.26 5.79
N LEU A 45 6.02 0.88 5.79
CA LEU A 45 6.20 2.25 5.30
C LEU A 45 5.79 2.39 3.83
N ALA A 46 6.23 1.46 2.99
CA ALA A 46 5.90 1.48 1.57
C ALA A 46 4.38 1.37 1.33
N ILE A 47 3.69 0.47 2.05
CA ILE A 47 2.23 0.34 2.02
C ILE A 47 1.54 1.66 2.37
N LEU A 48 1.99 2.34 3.43
CA LEU A 48 1.46 3.65 3.82
C LEU A 48 1.68 4.69 2.71
N GLU A 49 2.87 4.72 2.11
CA GLU A 49 3.22 5.65 1.03
C GLU A 49 2.36 5.46 -0.21
N VAL A 50 2.28 4.24 -0.75
CA VAL A 50 1.50 3.96 -1.96
C VAL A 50 -0.02 4.08 -1.73
N SER A 51 -0.47 4.07 -0.48
CA SER A 51 -1.87 4.33 -0.16
C SER A 51 -2.29 5.77 -0.39
N GLU A 52 -1.34 6.72 -0.47
CA GLU A 52 -1.59 8.15 -0.63
C GLU A 52 -2.58 8.70 0.42
N GLY A 53 -2.56 8.15 1.65
CA GLY A 53 -3.50 8.54 2.72
C GLY A 53 -4.94 8.05 2.53
N LYS A 54 -5.22 7.23 1.52
CA LYS A 54 -6.54 6.63 1.28
C LYS A 54 -6.66 5.32 2.07
N MET A 55 -7.40 5.34 3.19
CA MET A 55 -7.56 4.17 4.08
C MET A 55 -8.07 2.93 3.33
N SER A 56 -8.96 3.13 2.35
CA SER A 56 -9.53 2.07 1.51
C SER A 56 -8.49 1.30 0.69
N ARG A 57 -7.30 1.87 0.45
CA ARG A 57 -6.22 1.22 -0.31
C ARG A 57 -5.30 0.35 0.56
N LEU A 58 -5.24 0.55 1.88
CA LEU A 58 -4.35 -0.22 2.74
C LEU A 58 -4.56 -1.74 2.65
N PRO A 59 -5.81 -2.27 2.69
CA PRO A 59 -6.02 -3.71 2.58
C PRO A 59 -5.55 -4.29 1.24
N TYR A 60 -5.63 -3.52 0.15
CA TYR A 60 -5.16 -3.93 -1.16
C TYR A 60 -3.63 -4.06 -1.17
N PHE A 61 -2.91 -3.04 -0.71
CA PHE A 61 -1.44 -3.07 -0.72
C PHE A 61 -0.84 -4.05 0.30
N VAL A 62 -1.54 -4.31 1.41
CA VAL A 62 -1.18 -5.44 2.30
C VAL A 62 -1.26 -6.76 1.53
N LYS A 63 -2.34 -7.01 0.78
CA LYS A 63 -2.45 -8.23 -0.04
C LYS A 63 -1.35 -8.32 -1.10
N CYS A 64 -1.05 -7.22 -1.80
CA CYS A 64 0.06 -7.19 -2.76
C CYS A 64 1.39 -7.53 -2.09
N ALA A 65 1.69 -6.92 -0.94
CA ALA A 65 2.93 -7.18 -0.20
C ALA A 65 3.06 -8.64 0.25
N LYS A 66 1.95 -9.28 0.64
CA LYS A 66 1.91 -10.70 1.00
C LYS A 66 2.17 -11.64 -0.18
N ILE A 67 1.88 -11.22 -1.41
CA ILE A 67 2.19 -11.97 -2.63
C ILE A 67 3.64 -11.73 -3.04
N ASP A 68 4.02 -10.46 -3.18
CA ASP A 68 5.39 -10.04 -3.45
C ASP A 68 5.63 -8.62 -2.91
N CYS A 69 6.44 -8.51 -1.85
CA CYS A 69 6.74 -7.21 -1.25
C CYS A 69 7.51 -6.27 -2.20
N ARG A 70 8.19 -6.81 -3.22
CA ARG A 70 8.97 -6.01 -4.18
C ARG A 70 8.07 -5.15 -5.07
N ASP A 71 6.84 -5.58 -5.33
CA ASP A 71 5.88 -4.79 -6.11
C ASP A 71 5.51 -3.50 -5.36
N VAL A 72 5.25 -3.63 -4.06
CA VAL A 72 4.93 -2.47 -3.21
C VAL A 72 6.15 -1.57 -3.02
N LEU A 73 7.33 -2.15 -2.82
CA LEU A 73 8.60 -1.40 -2.72
C LEU A 73 9.00 -0.71 -4.03
N THR A 74 8.53 -1.20 -5.17
CA THR A 74 8.76 -0.57 -6.48
C THR A 74 7.76 0.55 -6.72
N GLY A 75 6.51 0.36 -6.28
CA GLY A 75 5.46 1.38 -6.35
C GLY A 75 5.85 2.70 -5.71
N THR A 76 6.57 2.70 -4.58
CA THR A 76 7.02 3.94 -3.91
C THR A 76 8.01 4.78 -4.73
N LYS A 77 8.62 4.22 -5.76
CA LYS A 77 9.52 4.94 -6.68
C LYS A 77 8.78 5.69 -7.77
N LEU A 78 7.53 5.30 -8.02
CA LEU A 78 6.63 5.96 -8.94
C LEU A 78 5.89 6.99 -8.07
N GLY A 79 6.08 8.28 -8.35
CA GLY A 79 5.42 9.34 -7.58
C GLY A 79 3.89 9.19 -7.56
N PRO A 80 3.18 9.96 -6.72
CA PRO A 80 1.73 9.85 -6.60
C PRO A 80 1.06 10.11 -7.95
N MET A 81 0.05 9.32 -8.25
CA MET A 81 -0.72 9.44 -9.49
C MET A 81 -1.79 10.52 -9.33
N THR A 82 -2.01 11.33 -10.37
CA THR A 82 -3.15 12.27 -10.34
C THR A 82 -4.46 11.49 -10.44
N ASP A 83 -5.56 12.05 -9.91
CA ASP A 83 -6.88 11.41 -9.99
C ASP A 83 -7.32 11.15 -11.44
N GLU A 84 -6.91 12.01 -12.39
CA GLU A 84 -7.16 11.79 -13.82
C GLU A 84 -6.40 10.60 -14.37
N GLU A 85 -5.12 10.47 -14.03
CA GLU A 85 -4.28 9.35 -14.45
C GLU A 85 -4.78 8.04 -13.85
N GLU A 86 -5.17 8.05 -12.57
CA GLU A 86 -5.78 6.92 -11.89
C GLU A 86 -7.06 6.47 -12.60
N ALA A 87 -7.98 7.39 -12.89
CA ALA A 87 -9.22 7.09 -13.59
C ALA A 87 -8.96 6.50 -14.99
N ARG A 88 -7.97 7.02 -15.72
CA ARG A 88 -7.57 6.48 -17.03
C ARG A 88 -7.00 5.06 -16.92
N TRP A 89 -6.16 4.81 -15.91
CA TRP A 89 -5.60 3.50 -15.65
C TRP A 89 -6.67 2.48 -15.28
N GLN A 90 -7.59 2.84 -14.38
CA GLN A 90 -8.70 1.99 -14.00
C GLN A 90 -9.59 1.65 -15.21
N ALA A 91 -9.97 2.65 -16.00
CA ALA A 91 -10.76 2.43 -17.22
C ALA A 91 -10.02 1.58 -18.28
N SER A 92 -8.68 1.62 -18.32
CA SER A 92 -7.87 0.74 -19.15
C SER A 92 -7.90 -0.70 -18.64
N ALA A 93 -7.69 -0.89 -17.34
CA ALA A 93 -7.72 -2.20 -16.68
C ALA A 93 -9.09 -2.88 -16.84
N ASP A 94 -10.19 -2.16 -16.60
CA ASP A 94 -11.55 -2.67 -16.75
C ASP A 94 -11.82 -3.15 -18.19
N ARG A 95 -11.34 -2.41 -19.19
CA ARG A 95 -11.45 -2.80 -20.61
C ARG A 95 -10.71 -4.11 -20.89
N ILE A 96 -9.50 -4.27 -20.37
CA ILE A 96 -8.71 -5.49 -20.54
C ILE A 96 -9.40 -6.68 -19.85
N LEU A 97 -9.89 -6.49 -18.62
CA LEU A 97 -10.61 -7.54 -17.87
C LEU A 97 -11.86 -8.01 -18.60
N VAL A 98 -12.65 -7.09 -19.16
CA VAL A 98 -13.82 -7.43 -19.99
C VAL A 98 -13.41 -8.26 -21.22
N GLN A 99 -12.27 -7.95 -21.86
CA GLN A 99 -11.78 -8.72 -22.99
C GLN A 99 -11.28 -10.11 -22.59
N TRP A 100 -10.61 -10.23 -21.44
CA TRP A 100 -10.14 -11.52 -20.92
C TRP A 100 -11.28 -12.45 -20.50
N ASN A 101 -12.36 -11.92 -19.90
CA ASN A 101 -13.54 -12.69 -19.51
C ASN A 101 -14.44 -13.12 -20.68
N ARG A 102 -14.13 -12.69 -21.91
CA ARG A 102 -14.83 -13.11 -23.13
C ARG A 102 -14.22 -14.35 -23.80
N LYS A 103 -13.19 -14.95 -23.19
CA LYS A 103 -12.63 -16.26 -23.57
C LYS A 103 -13.16 -17.35 -22.66
#